data_AF-M2ARA1-F1
#
_entry.id   AF-M2ARA1-F1
#
_cell.length_a   1.000
_cell.length_b   1.000
_cell.length_c   1.000
_cell.angle_alpha   90.00
_cell.angle_beta   90.00
_cell.angle_gamma   90.00
#
_symmetry.space_group_name_H-M   'P 1'
#
loop_
_entity.id
_entity.type
_entity.pdbx_description
1 polymer ?
#
loop_
_entity_poly.entity_id
_entity_poly.type
_entity_poly.pdbx_seq_one_letter_code
_entity_poly.pdbx_strand_id
1 'polypeptide(L)'
;MVYEHKLRSTIKTVPVSAVTVPTGHALDKHGIVFVGDRAGIAFDKISDTEVSVNFDTETDFSTTLFDETALPKVGEKIYVAAADGKLTKTSAGNKLVGFYWGKSGNSVIFSLGM
;
A
#
# COMPACT_ATOMS: atom_id res chain seq x y z
N MET A 1 -26.68 -17.65 11.94
CA MET A 1 -25.48 -17.43 11.11
C MET A 1 -24.31 -17.23 12.04
N VAL A 2 -23.42 -18.22 12.11
CA VAL A 2 -22.14 -18.04 12.80
C VAL A 2 -21.26 -17.28 11.82
N TYR A 3 -21.03 -15.99 12.07
CA TYR A 3 -19.99 -15.26 11.37
C TYR A 3 -18.66 -15.83 11.87
N GLU A 4 -18.07 -16.75 11.11
CA GLU A 4 -16.64 -17.03 11.25
C GLU A 4 -15.92 -15.72 10.96
N HIS A 5 -15.48 -15.02 12.01
CA HIS A 5 -14.43 -14.03 11.89
C HIS A 5 -13.14 -14.81 11.57
N LYS A 6 -13.02 -15.22 10.31
CA LYS A 6 -11.80 -15.79 9.77
C LYS A 6 -10.80 -14.66 9.89
N LEU A 7 -9.89 -14.74 10.87
CA LEU A 7 -8.61 -14.03 10.82
C LEU A 7 -7.94 -14.51 9.52
N ARG A 8 -8.30 -13.90 8.39
CA ARG A 8 -7.56 -14.06 7.16
C ARG A 8 -6.20 -13.49 7.52
N SER A 9 -5.17 -14.34 7.55
CA SER A 9 -3.78 -13.93 7.74
C SER A 9 -3.34 -13.12 6.51
N THR A 10 -3.95 -11.95 6.31
CA THR A 10 -3.62 -10.95 5.30
C THR A 10 -2.31 -10.27 5.65
N ILE A 11 -1.97 -10.26 6.94
CA ILE A 11 -0.64 -9.94 7.45
C ILE A 11 0.24 -11.17 7.31
N LYS A 12 1.34 -11.02 6.58
CA LYS A 12 2.37 -12.05 6.40
C LYS A 12 3.72 -11.50 6.78
N THR A 13 4.50 -12.31 7.50
CA THR A 13 5.92 -12.06 7.68
C THR A 13 6.65 -12.38 6.39
N VAL A 14 7.41 -11.43 5.89
CA VAL A 14 8.24 -11.57 4.69
C VAL A 14 9.67 -11.15 5.01
N PRO A 15 10.66 -11.78 4.36
CA PRO A 15 12.05 -11.34 4.53
C PRO A 15 12.22 -9.94 3.92
N VAL A 16 12.93 -9.06 4.63
CA VAL A 16 13.19 -7.68 4.17
C VAL A 16 13.86 -7.66 2.79
N SER A 17 14.68 -8.66 2.47
CA SER A 17 15.32 -8.81 1.16
C SER A 17 14.35 -9.06 -0.01
N ALA A 18 13.12 -9.51 0.26
CA ALA A 18 12.08 -9.68 -0.74
C ALA A 18 11.16 -8.45 -0.88
N VAL A 19 11.39 -7.41 -0.07
CA VAL A 19 10.57 -6.21 -0.03
C VAL A 19 11.26 -5.06 -0.76
N THR A 20 10.55 -4.45 -1.70
CA THR A 20 10.93 -3.19 -2.31
C THR A 20 10.17 -2.06 -1.65
N VAL A 21 10.90 -1.09 -1.08
CA VAL A 21 10.31 0.10 -0.47
C VAL A 21 10.37 1.24 -1.48
N PRO A 22 9.24 1.75 -1.99
CA PRO A 22 9.22 2.95 -2.81
C PRO A 22 9.74 4.17 -2.04
N THR A 23 10.36 5.11 -2.76
CA THR A 23 10.94 6.34 -2.20
C THR A 23 9.98 7.04 -1.24
N GLY A 24 10.46 7.51 -0.09
CA GLY A 24 9.64 8.22 0.88
C GLY A 24 8.74 7.33 1.76
N HIS A 25 8.58 6.04 1.45
CA HIS A 25 7.92 5.08 2.35
C HIS A 25 8.92 4.45 3.31
N ALA A 26 8.43 3.93 4.43
CA ALA A 26 9.24 3.31 5.46
C ALA A 26 8.64 1.97 5.91
N LEU A 27 9.52 1.00 6.24
CA LEU A 27 9.12 -0.34 6.70
C LEU A 27 8.54 -0.35 8.12
N ASP A 28 8.79 0.70 8.90
CA ASP A 28 8.44 0.83 10.30
C ASP A 28 7.27 1.81 10.56
N LYS A 29 6.66 2.38 9.51
CA LYS A 29 5.65 3.45 9.63
C LYS A 29 4.44 3.28 8.73
N HIS A 30 3.94 2.06 8.53
CA HIS A 30 2.76 1.84 7.67
C HIS A 30 2.96 2.33 6.23
N GLY A 31 4.20 2.26 5.73
CA GLY A 31 4.53 2.63 4.36
C GLY A 31 4.02 1.61 3.35
N ILE A 32 3.75 2.08 2.13
CA ILE A 32 3.48 1.21 0.99
C ILE A 32 4.77 0.49 0.64
N VAL A 33 4.68 -0.82 0.41
CA VAL A 33 5.78 -1.68 0.00
C VAL A 33 5.35 -2.62 -1.12
N PHE A 34 6.32 -3.16 -1.85
CA PHE A 34 6.06 -4.21 -2.84
C PHE A 34 6.78 -5.49 -2.47
N VAL A 35 6.06 -6.59 -2.59
CA VAL A 35 6.63 -7.94 -2.48
C VAL A 35 6.39 -8.63 -3.82
N GLY A 36 7.45 -8.69 -4.63
CA GLY A 36 7.35 -9.01 -6.06
C GLY A 36 6.51 -7.95 -6.79
N ASP A 37 5.43 -8.40 -7.44
CA ASP A 37 4.52 -7.55 -8.21
C ASP A 37 3.32 -7.04 -7.38
N ARG A 38 3.19 -7.49 -6.13
CA ARG A 38 2.05 -7.15 -5.28
C ARG A 38 2.36 -6.01 -4.32
N ALA A 39 1.45 -5.05 -4.22
CA ALA A 39 1.50 -4.01 -3.20
C ALA A 39 1.03 -4.52 -1.84
N GLY A 40 1.65 -4.03 -0.78
CA GLY A 40 1.27 -4.26 0.60
C GLY A 40 1.60 -3.04 1.46
N ILE A 41 1.16 -3.06 2.71
CA ILE A 41 1.47 -2.03 3.71
C ILE A 41 2.37 -2.65 4.77
N ALA A 42 3.56 -2.09 4.98
CA ALA A 42 4.46 -2.55 6.03
C ALA A 42 3.85 -2.24 7.39
N PHE A 43 3.39 -3.27 8.10
CA PHE A 43 2.67 -3.13 9.35
C PHE A 43 3.61 -2.99 10.54
N ASP A 44 4.66 -3.83 10.58
CA ASP A 44 5.63 -3.83 11.68
C ASP A 44 6.97 -4.43 11.23
N LYS A 45 8.09 -3.83 11.66
CA LYS A 45 9.44 -4.37 11.43
C LYS A 45 9.80 -5.27 12.61
N ILE A 46 9.63 -6.58 12.43
CA ILE A 46 9.90 -7.58 13.47
C ILE A 46 11.40 -7.62 13.81
N SER A 47 12.26 -7.57 12.78
CA SER A 47 13.71 -7.61 12.94
C SER A 47 14.40 -6.95 11.75
N ASP A 48 15.74 -6.92 11.73
CA ASP A 48 16.49 -6.45 10.56
C ASP A 48 16.33 -7.34 9.32
N THR A 49 15.83 -8.55 9.50
CA THR A 49 15.63 -9.52 8.42
C THR A 49 14.17 -9.78 8.08
N GLU A 50 13.23 -9.39 8.94
CA GLU A 50 11.80 -9.72 8.80
C GLU A 50 10.89 -8.51 9.03
N VAL A 51 9.86 -8.41 8.20
CA VAL A 51 8.82 -7.39 8.29
C VAL A 51 7.45 -8.01 8.07
N SER A 52 6.46 -7.57 8.85
CA SER A 52 5.05 -7.89 8.66
C SER A 52 4.48 -6.99 7.59
N VAL A 53 3.93 -7.57 6.52
CA VAL A 53 3.27 -6.82 5.45
C VAL A 53 1.82 -7.23 5.37
N ASN A 54 0.94 -6.23 5.40
CA ASN A 54 -0.50 -6.39 5.22
C ASN A 54 -0.84 -6.34 3.73
N PHE A 55 -1.50 -7.38 3.23
CA PHE A 55 -1.98 -7.54 1.85
C PHE A 55 -3.50 -7.53 1.75
N ASP A 56 -4.20 -7.01 2.76
CA ASP A 56 -5.64 -6.95 2.80
C ASP A 56 -6.20 -6.01 1.73
N THR A 57 -7.05 -6.54 0.87
CA THR A 57 -7.70 -5.80 -0.23
C THR A 57 -9.06 -5.25 0.16
N GLU A 58 -9.59 -5.68 1.32
CA GLU A 58 -10.90 -5.26 1.86
C GLU A 58 -10.74 -4.11 2.87
N THR A 59 -9.52 -3.88 3.37
CA THR A 59 -9.20 -2.76 4.27
C THR A 59 -8.80 -1.51 3.49
N ASP A 60 -9.31 -0.38 3.93
CA ASP A 60 -8.87 0.93 3.48
C ASP A 60 -7.64 1.39 4.26
N PHE A 61 -6.64 1.86 3.54
CA PHE A 61 -5.43 2.46 4.06
C PHE A 61 -5.38 3.94 3.72
N SER A 62 -4.54 4.68 4.43
CA SER A 62 -4.31 6.07 4.13
C SER A 62 -2.84 6.44 4.11
N THR A 63 -2.50 7.42 3.27
CA THR A 63 -1.15 7.98 3.21
C THR A 63 -1.19 9.48 2.94
N THR A 64 -0.19 10.18 3.47
CA THR A 64 0.05 11.61 3.22
C THR A 64 1.00 11.84 2.03
N LEU A 65 1.56 10.77 1.44
CA LEU A 65 2.48 10.84 0.31
C LEU A 65 1.72 10.82 -1.01
N PHE A 66 1.22 11.99 -1.41
CA PHE A 66 0.51 12.15 -2.68
C PHE A 66 0.69 13.55 -3.26
N ASP A 67 0.34 13.70 -4.54
CA ASP A 67 0.18 14.98 -5.21
C ASP A 67 -1.29 15.10 -5.67
N GLU A 68 -1.99 16.15 -5.19
CA GLU A 68 -3.40 16.38 -5.49
C GLU A 68 -3.71 16.44 -6.98
N THR A 69 -2.78 16.95 -7.78
CA THR A 69 -2.96 17.08 -9.23
C THR A 69 -2.82 15.74 -9.96
N ALA A 70 -2.17 14.78 -9.32
CA ALA A 70 -1.87 13.46 -9.84
C ALA A 70 -2.86 12.39 -9.38
N LEU A 71 -3.90 12.72 -8.59
CA LEU A 71 -4.85 11.72 -8.12
C LEU A 71 -5.85 11.26 -9.20
N PRO A 72 -6.22 9.97 -9.20
CA PRO A 72 -7.25 9.44 -10.09
C PRO A 72 -8.66 9.78 -9.59
N LYS A 73 -9.70 9.39 -10.33
CA LYS A 73 -11.08 9.51 -9.82
C LYS A 73 -11.38 8.40 -8.81
N VAL A 74 -12.35 8.64 -7.93
CA VAL A 74 -12.80 7.63 -6.96
C VAL A 74 -13.23 6.35 -7.69
N GLY A 75 -12.76 5.20 -7.22
CA GLY A 75 -12.95 3.88 -7.82
C GLY A 75 -11.94 3.51 -8.92
N GLU A 76 -11.07 4.43 -9.33
CA GLU A 76 -10.03 4.14 -10.33
C GLU A 76 -8.73 3.62 -9.67
N LYS A 77 -7.88 3.03 -10.51
CA LYS A 77 -6.59 2.49 -10.08
C LYS A 77 -5.65 3.61 -9.64
N ILE A 78 -4.91 3.34 -8.59
CA ILE A 78 -3.87 4.22 -8.05
C ILE A 78 -2.54 3.50 -8.01
N TYR A 79 -1.49 4.24 -8.34
CA TYR A 79 -0.14 3.75 -8.53
C TYR A 79 0.81 4.52 -7.63
N VAL A 80 1.96 3.94 -7.30
CA VAL A 80 3.06 4.67 -6.67
C VAL A 80 4.04 5.10 -7.74
N ALA A 81 4.38 6.39 -7.76
CA ALA A 81 5.36 6.94 -8.67
C ALA A 81 6.76 6.46 -8.30
N ALA A 82 7.51 5.92 -9.26
CA ALA A 82 8.88 5.46 -8.99
C ALA A 82 9.84 6.62 -8.63
N ALA A 83 9.54 7.84 -9.10
CA ALA A 83 10.39 9.01 -8.93
C ALA A 83 10.41 9.54 -7.49
N ASP A 84 9.24 9.65 -6.86
CA ASP A 84 9.08 10.30 -5.55
C ASP A 84 8.25 9.49 -4.54
N GLY A 85 7.77 8.30 -4.95
CA GLY A 85 6.92 7.42 -4.16
C GLY A 85 5.55 8.00 -3.80
N LYS A 86 5.13 9.08 -4.44
CA LYS A 86 3.78 9.62 -4.25
C LYS A 86 2.75 8.82 -5.01
N LEU A 87 1.53 8.82 -4.49
CA LEU A 87 0.41 8.23 -5.21
C LEU A 87 0.04 9.05 -6.46
N THR A 88 -0.23 8.33 -7.56
CA THR A 88 -0.51 8.90 -8.88
C THR A 88 -1.51 8.05 -9.65
N LYS A 89 -2.23 8.68 -10.58
CA LYS A 89 -3.12 8.06 -11.58
C LYS A 89 -2.37 7.45 -12.76
N THR A 90 -1.10 7.80 -12.94
CA THR A 90 -0.30 7.39 -14.09
C THR A 90 0.22 5.97 -13.91
N SER A 91 -0.13 5.06 -14.83
CA SER A 91 0.34 3.68 -14.82
C SER A 91 1.73 3.51 -15.44
N ALA A 92 2.08 4.31 -16.45
CA ALA A 92 3.32 4.16 -17.19
C ALA A 92 4.54 4.34 -16.29
N GLY A 93 5.36 3.28 -16.16
CA GLY A 93 6.57 3.29 -15.33
C GLY A 93 6.33 3.24 -13.82
N ASN A 94 5.08 3.13 -13.38
CA ASN A 94 4.69 3.18 -11.97
C ASN A 94 4.07 1.84 -11.53
N LYS A 95 4.19 1.52 -10.24
CA LYS A 95 3.67 0.26 -9.71
C LYS A 95 2.25 0.41 -9.17
N LEU A 96 1.38 -0.53 -9.52
CA LEU A 96 0.00 -0.54 -9.05
C LEU A 96 -0.04 -0.74 -7.54
N VAL A 97 -0.78 0.12 -6.84
CA VAL A 97 -1.06 -0.02 -5.40
C VAL A 97 -2.42 -0.65 -5.20
N GLY A 98 -3.43 -0.13 -5.91
CA GLY A 98 -4.81 -0.62 -5.80
C GLY A 98 -5.82 0.38 -6.30
N PHE A 99 -6.82 0.72 -5.48
CA PHE A 99 -7.94 1.58 -5.87
C PHE A 99 -8.07 2.80 -4.97
N TYR A 100 -8.36 3.95 -5.56
CA TYR A 100 -8.51 5.22 -4.85
C TYR A 100 -9.95 5.43 -4.37
N TRP A 101 -10.13 5.80 -3.10
CA TRP A 101 -11.45 6.04 -2.50
C TRP A 101 -11.74 7.49 -2.18
N GLY A 102 -10.73 8.36 -2.26
CA GLY A 102 -10.90 9.79 -2.01
C GLY A 102 -9.81 10.35 -1.13
N LYS A 103 -10.03 11.59 -0.70
CA LYS A 103 -9.16 12.31 0.23
C LYS A 103 -9.94 12.57 1.51
N SER A 104 -9.27 12.42 2.65
CA SER A 104 -9.76 12.80 3.96
C SER A 104 -8.70 13.65 4.65
N GLY A 105 -9.00 14.93 4.85
CA GLY A 105 -8.02 15.89 5.39
C GLY A 105 -6.77 15.97 4.49
N ASN A 106 -5.59 15.75 5.06
CA ASN A 106 -4.32 15.73 4.33
C ASN A 106 -3.84 14.31 3.98
N SER A 107 -4.78 13.38 3.78
CA SER A 107 -4.48 11.99 3.45
C SER A 107 -5.36 11.48 2.31
N VAL A 108 -4.79 10.61 1.49
CA VAL A 108 -5.51 9.84 0.48
C VAL A 108 -5.94 8.51 1.08
N ILE A 109 -7.18 8.11 0.82
CA ILE A 109 -7.74 6.81 1.16
C ILE A 109 -7.69 5.90 -0.07
N PHE A 110 -7.19 4.69 0.11
CA PHE A 110 -7.10 3.68 -0.95
C PHE A 110 -7.17 2.27 -0.36
N SER A 111 -7.60 1.29 -1.16
CA SER A 111 -7.45 -0.13 -0.84
C SER A 111 -6.41 -0.79 -1.74
N LEU A 112 -5.84 -1.90 -1.28
CA LEU A 112 -4.86 -2.65 -2.07
C LEU A 112 -5.51 -3.41 -3.22
N GLY A 113 -4.82 -3.45 -4.36
CA GLY A 113 -5.20 -4.23 -5.53
C GLY A 113 -4.66 -5.66 -5.46
N MET A 114 -5.33 -6.58 -6.15
CA MET A 114 -4.80 -7.91 -6.44
C MET A 114 -3.80 -7.88 -7.59
#